data_AF-K9YI10-F1
#
_entry.id   AF-K9YI10-F1
#
_cell.length_a   1.000
_cell.length_b   1.000
_cell.length_c   1.000
_cell.angle_alpha   90.00
_cell.angle_beta   90.00
_cell.angle_gamma   90.00
#
_symmetry.space_group_name_H-M   'P 1'
#
loop_
_entity.id
_entity.type
_entity.pdbx_description
1 polymer ?
#
loop_
_entity_poly.entity_id
_entity_poly.type
_entity_poly.pdbx_seq_one_letter_code
_entity_poly.pdbx_strand_id
1 'polypeptide(L)' 'MQFIRQQIVPLVTILIAIFALVATSARSFIKADLAQPAPIENIYSDNATTPNQP' A
#
# COMPACT_ATOMS: atom_id res chain seq x y z
N MET A 1 22.87 31.41 -14.72
CA MET A 1 22.04 30.62 -13.77
C MET A 1 21.73 29.19 -14.26
N GLN A 2 22.38 28.69 -15.32
CA GLN A 2 22.06 27.37 -15.88
C GLN A 2 22.76 26.21 -15.14
N PHE A 3 23.99 26.45 -14.67
CA PHE A 3 24.83 25.46 -13.96
C PHE A 3 24.20 24.92 -12.68
N ILE A 4 23.61 25.80 -11.87
CA ILE A 4 22.98 25.43 -10.59
C ILE A 4 21.81 24.48 -10.86
N ARG A 5 20.93 24.82 -11.81
CA ARG A 5 19.77 23.99 -12.14
C ARG A 5 20.13 22.70 -12.88
N GLN A 6 21.24 22.65 -13.61
CA GLN A 6 21.61 21.44 -14.35
C GLN A 6 22.34 20.41 -13.50
N GLN A 7 23.04 20.82 -12.44
CA GLN A 7 23.83 19.89 -11.62
C GLN A 7 23.21 19.64 -10.25
N ILE A 8 22.63 20.67 -9.61
CA ILE A 8 22.13 20.54 -8.24
C ILE A 8 20.71 19.97 -8.24
N VAL A 9 19.85 20.39 -9.18
CA VAL A 9 18.47 19.86 -9.28
C VAL A 9 18.44 18.35 -9.48
N PRO A 10 19.16 17.74 -10.45
CA PRO A 10 19.10 16.28 -10.60
C PRO A 10 19.64 15.54 -9.37
N LEU A 11 20.69 16.07 -8.74
CA LEU A 11 21.29 15.45 -7.55
C LEU A 11 20.34 15.50 -6.35
N VAL A 12 19.71 16.65 -6.10
CA VAL A 12 18.68 16.81 -5.06
C VAL A 12 17.45 15.95 -5.36
N THR A 13 17.05 15.83 -6.62
CA THR A 13 15.90 15.00 -7.02
C THR A 13 16.16 13.54 -6.68
N ILE A 14 17.36 13.03 -6.97
CA ILE A 14 17.76 11.66 -6.62
C ILE A 14 17.79 11.46 -5.10
N LEU A 15 18.35 12.41 -4.35
CA LEU A 15 18.36 12.33 -2.88
C LEU A 15 16.94 12.26 -2.29
N ILE A 16 16.04 13.12 -2.77
CA ILE A 16 14.63 13.12 -2.36
C ILE A 16 13.95 11.82 -2.79
N ALA A 17 14.21 11.33 -4.00
CA ALA A 17 13.62 10.10 -4.50
C ALA A 17 14.05 8.89 -3.65
N ILE A 18 15.33 8.77 -3.32
CA ILE A 18 15.84 7.71 -2.43
C ILE A 18 15.21 7.84 -1.04
N PHE A 19 15.17 9.04 -0.48
CA PHE A 19 14.54 9.28 0.82
C PHE A 19 13.05 8.88 0.81
N ALA A 20 12.31 9.30 -0.21
CA ALA A 20 10.90 8.96 -0.38
C ALA A 20 10.71 7.45 -0.55
N LEU A 21 11.59 6.78 -1.30
CA LEU A 21 11.58 5.33 -1.52
C LEU A 21 11.83 4.54 -0.22
N VAL A 22 12.73 5.04 0.62
CA VAL A 22 12.97 4.48 1.97
C VAL A 22 11.77 4.75 2.88
N ALA A 23 11.25 5.97 2.92
CA ALA A 23 10.13 6.35 3.78
C ALA A 23 8.84 5.61 3.42
N THR A 24 8.54 5.44 2.12
CA THR A 24 7.37 4.69 1.67
C THR A 24 7.51 3.20 1.98
N SER A 25 8.71 2.63 1.81
CA SER A 25 8.97 1.24 2.17
C SER A 25 8.80 1.03 3.68
N ALA A 26 9.40 1.91 4.49
CA ALA A 26 9.25 1.87 5.93
C ALA A 26 7.78 2.00 6.37
N ARG A 27 6.96 2.80 5.67
CA ARG A 27 5.53 2.99 5.94
C ARG A 27 4.66 1.80 5.53
N SER A 28 4.93 1.19 4.37
CA SER A 28 4.15 0.04 3.87
C SER A 28 4.46 -1.29 4.54
N PHE A 29 5.65 -1.45 5.15
CA PHE A 29 5.99 -2.66 5.88
C PHE A 29 5.76 -2.54 7.39
N ILE A 30 4.97 -1.56 7.85
CA ILE A 30 4.53 -1.50 9.25
C ILE A 30 3.54 -2.65 9.48
N LYS A 31 3.62 -3.34 10.63
CA LYS A 31 2.72 -4.46 10.98
C LYS A 31 1.24 -4.15 10.73
N ALA A 32 0.83 -2.89 10.95
CA ALA A 32 -0.53 -2.44 10.71
C ALA A 32 -0.97 -2.51 9.23
N ASP A 33 -0.08 -2.27 8.27
CA ASP A 33 -0.39 -2.33 6.82
C ASP A 33 -0.53 -3.80 6.36
N LEU A 34 0.23 -4.71 6.97
CA LEU A 34 0.17 -6.16 6.67
C LEU A 34 -0.83 -6.94 7.53
N ALA A 35 -1.38 -6.33 8.59
CA ALA A 35 -2.31 -6.98 9.52
C ALA A 35 -3.76 -6.97 9.04
N GLN A 36 -4.07 -6.31 7.92
CA GLN A 36 -5.41 -6.37 7.37
C GLN A 36 -5.71 -7.80 6.90
N PRO A 37 -6.74 -8.46 7.46
CA PRO A 37 -7.11 -9.81 7.06
C PRO A 37 -7.50 -9.82 5.58
N ALA A 38 -7.11 -10.87 4.87
CA ALA A 38 -7.63 -11.10 3.53
C ALA A 38 -9.18 -11.14 3.58
N PRO A 39 -9.88 -10.61 2.57
CA PRO A 39 -11.33 -10.72 2.50
C PRO A 39 -11.75 -12.19 2.59
N ILE A 40 -12.33 -12.56 3.73
CA ILE A 40 -13.05 -13.82 3.87
C ILE A 40 -14.48 -13.56 3.40
N GLU A 41 -14.74 -13.77 2.11
CA GLU A 41 -16.11 -13.96 1.68
C GLU A 41 -16.65 -15.14 2.49
N ASN A 42 -17.76 -14.94 3.21
CA ASN A 42 -18.43 -16.04 3.90
C ASN A 42 -19.02 -16.97 2.81
N ILE A 43 -18.19 -17.87 2.26
CA ILE A 43 -18.60 -18.97 1.36
C ILE A 43 -19.46 -20.01 2.11
N TYR A 44 -20.14 -19.60 3.19
CA TYR A 44 -21.03 -20.43 3.99
C TYR A 44 -22.39 -19.76 4.26
N SER A 45 -22.69 -18.61 3.68
CA SER A 45 -23.97 -17.93 3.92
C SER A 45 -25.08 -18.30 2.94
N ASP A 46 -24.86 -19.19 1.98
CA ASP A 46 -25.83 -19.43 0.89
C ASP A 46 -26.27 -20.89 0.71
N ASN A 47 -26.46 -21.62 1.81
CA ASN A 47 -27.16 -22.92 1.77
C ASN A 47 -28.24 -23.08 2.86
N ALA A 48 -28.66 -21.99 3.51
CA ALA A 48 -29.79 -22.00 4.43
C ALA A 48 -31.11 -21.58 3.74
N THR A 49 -31.32 -21.99 2.49
CA THR A 49 -32.66 -21.98 1.89
C THR A 49 -33.34 -23.30 2.25
N THR A 50 -33.83 -23.39 3.48
CA THR A 50 -34.87 -24.37 3.84
C THR A 50 -36.19 -23.64 4.13
N PRO A 51 -36.96 -23.23 3.10
CA PRO A 51 -38.34 -22.84 3.28
C PRO A 51 -39.19 -24.10 3.10
N ASN A 52 -39.26 -24.95 4.12
CA ASN A 52 -40.29 -25.97 4.22
C ASN A 52 -40.46 -26.35 5.70
N GLN A 53 -41.04 -25.39 6.43
CA GLN A 53 -41.73 -25.65 7.67
C GLN A 53 -43.19 -25.98 7.30
N PRO A 54 -43.68 -27.22 7.50
CA PRO A 54 -45.12 -27.46 7.57
C PRO A 54 -45.73 -26.85 8.84
#